data_AF-A0A452XTY6-F1
#
_entry.id   AF-A0A452XTY6-F1
#
_cell.length_a   1.000
_cell.length_b   1.000
_cell.length_c   1.000
_cell.angle_alpha   90.00
_cell.angle_beta   90.00
_cell.angle_gamma   90.00
#
_symmetry.space_group_name_H-M   'P 1'
#
loop_
_entity.id
_entity.type
_entity.pdbx_description
1 polymer ?
#
loop_
_entity_poly.entity_id
_entity_poly.type
_entity_poly.pdbx_seq_one_letter_code
_entity_poly.pdbx_strand_id
1 'polypeptide(L)'
;VWDRRCHKRTKPVGVLAGHLDGVTFIDSRGDGHYFISNCKDQTIKLWDIRKLSSATKDCTPKAYEWDYRWMTYPSEARFLKHPYDQSLATFRGHSVLRTLIRCHFSPMHRLVVNL
;
A
#
# COMPACT_ATOMS: atom_id res chain seq x y z
N VAL A 1 7.23 0.24 9.63
CA VAL A 1 6.46 0.65 10.82
C VAL A 1 7.42 1.02 11.94
N TRP A 2 7.14 2.08 12.68
CA TRP A 2 7.97 2.57 13.79
C TRP A 2 7.14 2.60 15.07
N ASP A 3 7.75 2.21 16.19
CA ASP A 3 7.14 2.35 17.51
C ASP A 3 7.67 3.61 18.19
N ARG A 4 6.77 4.56 18.48
CA ARG A 4 7.10 5.82 19.13
C ARG A 4 7.59 5.65 20.57
N ARG A 5 7.21 4.57 21.26
CA ARG A 5 7.68 4.27 22.62
C ARG A 5 9.15 3.91 22.65
N CYS A 6 9.70 3.45 21.51
CA CYS A 6 11.09 3.10 21.35
C CYS A 6 11.89 4.23 20.67
N HIS A 7 12.05 5.37 21.34
CA HIS A 7 12.81 6.54 20.82
C HIS A 7 14.27 6.25 20.42
N LYS A 8 14.87 5.16 20.90
CA LYS A 8 16.28 4.81 20.63
C LYS A 8 16.48 3.88 19.43
N ARG A 9 15.42 3.41 18.76
CA ARG A 9 15.58 2.50 17.61
C ARG A 9 15.93 3.27 16.35
N THR A 10 17.02 2.86 15.70
CA THR A 10 17.43 3.34 14.37
C THR A 10 16.82 2.55 13.21
N LYS A 11 16.07 1.49 13.53
CA LYS A 11 15.43 0.59 12.56
C LYS A 11 13.92 0.49 12.82
N PRO A 12 13.10 0.30 11.77
CA PRO A 12 11.68 0.05 11.93
C PRO A 12 11.43 -1.21 12.76
N VAL A 13 10.31 -1.27 13.49
CA VAL A 13 9.89 -2.46 14.24
C VAL A 13 9.42 -3.60 13.33
N GLY A 14 9.09 -3.27 12.08
CA GLY A 14 8.78 -4.25 11.05
C GLY A 14 8.34 -3.59 9.74
N VAL A 15 8.21 -4.41 8.72
CA VAL A 15 7.82 -4.04 7.36
C VAL A 15 6.60 -4.85 6.93
N LEU A 16 5.75 -4.22 6.12
CA LEU A 16 4.65 -4.85 5.39
C LEU A 16 4.95 -4.67 3.89
N ALA A 17 5.56 -5.68 3.29
CA ALA A 17 5.91 -5.67 1.87
C ALA A 17 4.68 -6.04 1.03
N GLY A 18 4.54 -5.44 -0.15
CA GLY A 18 3.51 -5.88 -1.10
C GLY A 18 3.15 -4.90 -2.21
N HIS A 19 3.27 -3.59 -1.98
CA HIS A 19 3.12 -2.61 -3.05
C HIS A 19 4.34 -2.59 -3.98
N LEU A 20 4.09 -2.31 -5.26
CA LEU A 20 5.13 -2.30 -6.31
C LEU A 20 5.58 -0.88 -6.69
N ASP A 21 4.89 0.16 -6.21
CA ASP A 21 5.25 1.55 -6.45
C ASP A 21 4.92 2.39 -5.20
N GLY A 22 5.03 3.71 -5.31
CA GLY A 22 4.78 4.65 -4.23
C GLY A 22 3.34 4.60 -3.72
N VAL A 23 3.21 4.38 -2.42
CA VAL A 23 1.96 4.55 -1.67
C VAL A 23 1.56 6.02 -1.69
N THR A 24 0.31 6.30 -2.00
CA THR A 24 -0.24 7.65 -2.16
C THR A 24 -1.12 8.05 -0.98
N PHE A 25 -1.72 7.08 -0.30
CA PHE A 25 -2.58 7.32 0.85
C PHE A 25 -2.64 6.09 1.77
N ILE A 26 -2.89 6.33 3.06
CA ILE A 26 -3.08 5.29 4.09
C ILE A 26 -4.26 5.72 4.96
N ASP A 27 -5.14 4.78 5.29
CA ASP A 27 -6.23 5.01 6.24
C ASP A 27 -6.35 3.85 7.24
N SER A 28 -6.55 4.19 8.51
CA SER A 28 -6.66 3.20 9.60
C SER A 28 -8.12 2.82 9.82
N ARG A 29 -8.39 1.56 10.17
CA ARG A 29 -9.75 1.14 10.54
C ARG A 29 -10.19 1.69 11.90
N GLY A 30 -9.26 2.23 12.70
CA GLY A 30 -9.53 2.76 14.04
C GLY A 30 -9.46 1.73 15.18
N ASP A 31 -9.30 0.45 14.85
CA ASP A 31 -9.20 -0.64 15.83
C ASP A 31 -7.77 -0.99 16.26
N GLY A 32 -6.78 -0.30 15.71
CA GLY A 32 -5.36 -0.52 16.01
C GLY A 32 -4.75 -1.79 15.40
N HIS A 33 -5.48 -2.49 14.53
CA HIS A 33 -5.02 -3.75 13.93
C HIS A 33 -4.96 -3.70 12.41
N TYR A 34 -5.94 -3.05 11.78
CA TYR A 34 -6.05 -3.04 10.34
C TYR A 34 -5.95 -1.63 9.76
N PHE A 35 -5.34 -1.56 8.58
CA PHE A 35 -5.31 -0.34 7.79
C PHE A 35 -5.33 -0.69 6.31
N ILE A 36 -5.71 0.28 5.48
CA ILE A 36 -5.62 0.21 4.03
C ILE A 36 -4.59 1.19 3.50
N SER A 37 -4.05 0.89 2.32
CA SER A 37 -3.20 1.83 1.58
C SER A 37 -3.57 1.85 0.10
N ASN A 38 -3.53 3.04 -0.50
CA ASN A 38 -3.65 3.26 -1.94
C ASN A 38 -2.27 3.44 -2.57
N CYS A 39 -2.06 2.96 -3.80
CA CYS A 39 -0.76 2.95 -4.44
C CYS A 39 -0.81 3.23 -5.94
N LYS A 40 0.31 3.75 -6.46
CA LYS A 40 0.55 3.97 -7.89
C LYS A 40 0.58 2.67 -8.71
N ASP A 41 0.70 1.51 -8.08
CA ASP A 41 0.53 0.19 -8.73
C ASP A 41 -0.94 -0.14 -9.07
N GLN A 42 -1.86 0.84 -8.91
CA GLN A 42 -3.29 0.73 -9.19
C GLN A 42 -4.00 -0.29 -8.29
N THR A 43 -3.45 -0.51 -7.09
CA THR A 43 -4.05 -1.36 -6.07
C THR A 43 -4.25 -0.64 -4.76
N ILE A 44 -5.31 -1.06 -4.07
CA ILE A 44 -5.52 -0.80 -2.65
C ILE A 44 -5.28 -2.11 -1.93
N LYS A 45 -4.55 -2.07 -0.81
CA LYS A 45 -4.26 -3.26 -0.01
C LYS A 45 -4.77 -3.10 1.41
N LEU A 46 -5.33 -4.19 1.96
CA LEU A 46 -5.68 -4.31 3.37
C LEU A 46 -4.56 -5.02 4.11
N TRP A 47 -4.19 -4.49 5.27
CA TRP A 47 -3.07 -4.97 6.06
C TRP A 47 -3.48 -5.31 7.48
N ASP A 48 -2.74 -6.23 8.10
CA ASP A 48 -2.80 -6.52 9.52
C ASP A 48 -1.44 -6.19 10.15
N ILE A 49 -1.43 -5.25 11.09
CA ILE A 49 -0.23 -4.79 11.79
C ILE A 49 0.46 -5.93 12.54
N ARG A 50 -0.27 -6.98 12.95
CA ARG A 50 0.31 -8.12 13.67
C ARG A 50 1.11 -9.05 12.75
N LYS A 51 1.01 -8.89 11.43
CA LYS A 51 1.74 -9.69 10.41
C LYS A 51 3.02 -9.02 9.90
N LEU A 52 3.52 -8.01 10.63
CA LEU A 52 4.79 -7.34 10.34
C LEU A 52 5.95 -8.34 10.31
N SER A 53 6.87 -8.18 9.35
CA SER A 53 8.13 -8.93 9.32
C SER A 53 9.31 -8.07 9.76
N SER A 54 10.22 -8.65 10.55
CA SER A 54 11.46 -7.99 11.00
C SER A 54 12.50 -7.81 9.88
N ALA A 55 12.38 -8.55 8.78
CA ALA A 55 13.27 -8.44 7.64
C ALA A 55 12.83 -7.28 6.72
N THR A 56 13.78 -6.40 6.38
CA THR A 56 13.65 -5.52 5.23
C THR A 56 13.76 -6.39 3.98
N LYS A 57 12.62 -6.79 3.41
CA LYS A 57 12.62 -7.43 2.10
C LYS A 57 12.76 -6.31 1.08
N ASP A 58 13.81 -6.39 0.26
CA ASP A 58 14.14 -5.35 -0.71
C ASP A 58 12.92 -5.01 -1.56
N CYS A 59 12.79 -3.71 -1.84
CA CYS A 59 11.81 -3.22 -2.79
C CYS A 59 12.17 -3.83 -4.15
N THR A 60 11.23 -4.53 -4.77
CA THR A 60 11.40 -4.95 -6.17
C THR A 60 11.71 -3.71 -7.00
N PRO A 61 12.79 -3.69 -7.80
CA PRO A 61 13.06 -2.58 -8.72
C PRO A 61 11.81 -2.29 -9.55
N LYS A 62 11.58 -1.00 -9.86
CA LYS A 62 10.49 -0.63 -10.77
C LYS A 62 10.66 -1.44 -12.04
N ALA A 63 9.70 -2.31 -12.32
CA ALA A 63 9.75 -3.18 -13.49
C ALA A 63 9.58 -2.39 -14.81
N TYR A 64 9.21 -1.12 -14.72
CA TYR A 64 8.93 -0.25 -15.86
C TYR A 64 9.06 1.23 -15.46
N GLU A 65 9.44 2.07 -16.43
CA GLU A 65 9.40 3.53 -16.30
C GLU A 65 8.01 4.03 -16.67
N TRP A 66 7.28 4.55 -15.68
CA TRP A 66 5.95 5.09 -15.88
C TRP A 66 5.70 6.28 -14.98
N ASP A 67 5.13 7.34 -15.57
CA ASP A 67 4.76 8.57 -14.90
C ASP A 67 3.25 8.73 -14.85
N TYR A 68 2.70 8.55 -13.66
CA TYR A 68 1.28 8.69 -13.36
C TYR A 68 0.67 10.04 -13.76
N ARG A 69 1.48 11.10 -13.95
CA ARG A 69 0.98 12.44 -14.27
C ARG A 69 0.45 12.54 -15.71
N TRP A 70 1.04 11.81 -16.65
CA TRP A 70 0.76 12.02 -18.08
C TRP A 70 0.69 10.74 -18.91
N MET A 71 1.12 9.59 -18.37
CA MET A 71 1.14 8.32 -19.09
C MET A 71 -0.05 7.44 -18.74
N THR A 72 -0.54 6.67 -19.71
CA THR A 72 -1.48 5.57 -19.46
C THR A 72 -0.77 4.46 -18.69
N TYR A 73 -1.44 3.89 -17.68
CA TYR A 73 -0.86 2.80 -16.89
C TYR A 73 -0.63 1.55 -17.78
N PRO A 74 0.57 0.93 -17.78
CA PRO A 74 0.85 -0.22 -18.63
C PRO A 74 -0.06 -1.41 -18.31
N SER A 75 -0.63 -2.04 -19.33
CA SER A 75 -1.53 -3.20 -19.17
C SER A 75 -0.83 -4.38 -18.50
N GLU A 76 0.44 -4.58 -18.82
CA GLU A 76 1.28 -5.68 -18.35
C GLU A 76 1.53 -5.55 -16.84
N ALA A 77 1.58 -4.31 -16.34
CA ALA A 77 1.80 -4.00 -14.94
C ALA A 77 0.55 -4.19 -14.05
N ARG A 78 -0.64 -4.36 -14.64
CA ARG A 78 -1.92 -4.34 -13.91
C ARG A 78 -2.13 -5.54 -12.97
N PHE A 79 -1.47 -6.64 -13.28
CA PHE A 79 -1.57 -7.89 -12.53
C PHE A 79 -0.25 -8.32 -11.88
N LEU A 80 0.81 -7.51 -12.00
CA LEU A 80 2.05 -7.76 -11.27
C LEU A 80 1.78 -7.75 -9.76
N LYS A 81 2.43 -8.67 -9.05
CA LYS A 81 2.32 -8.81 -7.60
C LYS A 81 3.71 -8.92 -7.01
N HIS A 82 3.92 -8.24 -5.89
CA HIS A 82 5.15 -8.36 -5.13
C HIS A 82 5.32 -9.81 -4.62
N PRO A 83 6.50 -10.44 -4.78
CA PRO A 83 6.72 -11.84 -4.38
C PRO A 83 6.45 -12.11 -2.90
N TYR A 84 6.68 -11.10 -2.06
CA TYR A 84 6.49 -11.16 -0.61
C TYR A 84 5.30 -10.35 -0.12
N ASP A 85 4.24 -10.25 -0.92
CA ASP A 85 3.03 -9.53 -0.55
C ASP A 85 2.39 -10.07 0.73
N GLN A 86 2.34 -9.25 1.78
CA GLN A 86 1.78 -9.53 3.09
C GLN A 86 0.34 -9.00 3.25
N SER A 87 -0.26 -8.45 2.19
CA SER A 87 -1.63 -7.94 2.26
C SER A 87 -2.63 -9.07 2.48
N LEU A 88 -3.65 -8.79 3.30
CA LEU A 88 -4.78 -9.70 3.51
C LEU A 88 -5.71 -9.74 2.30
N ALA A 89 -5.86 -8.60 1.63
CA ALA A 89 -6.67 -8.46 0.44
C ALA A 89 -6.07 -7.38 -0.46
N THR A 90 -6.27 -7.53 -1.77
CA THR A 90 -5.91 -6.54 -2.79
C THR A 90 -7.14 -6.17 -3.61
N PHE A 91 -7.48 -4.89 -3.64
CA PHE A 91 -8.61 -4.33 -4.36
C PHE A 91 -8.11 -3.58 -5.60
N ARG A 92 -8.86 -3.72 -6.69
CA ARG A 92 -8.54 -3.17 -8.02
C ARG A 92 -9.80 -2.52 -8.61
N GLY A 93 -9.63 -1.71 -9.66
CA GLY A 93 -10.72 -1.06 -10.39
C GLY A 93 -10.67 0.47 -10.34
N HIS A 94 -9.92 1.05 -9.41
CA HIS A 94 -9.57 2.48 -9.44
C HIS A 94 -8.34 2.71 -10.34
N SER A 95 -8.07 3.97 -10.68
CA SER A 95 -6.87 4.34 -11.42
C SER A 95 -6.23 5.61 -10.85
N VAL A 96 -5.02 5.47 -10.30
CA VAL A 96 -4.22 6.60 -9.81
C VAL A 96 -3.51 7.23 -11.00
N LEU A 97 -4.16 8.21 -11.64
CA LEU A 97 -3.68 8.95 -12.80
C LEU A 97 -3.89 10.44 -12.57
N ARG A 98 -2.90 11.27 -12.93
CA ARG A 98 -2.87 12.74 -12.83
C ARG A 98 -2.96 13.28 -11.40
N THR A 99 -3.87 12.76 -10.59
CA THR A 99 -4.10 13.11 -9.19
C THR A 99 -3.83 11.92 -8.28
N LEU A 100 -3.55 12.22 -7.01
CA LEU A 100 -3.47 11.21 -5.97
C LEU A 100 -4.88 10.95 -5.42
N ILE A 101 -5.34 9.71 -5.55
CA ILE A 101 -6.65 9.28 -5.04
C ILE A 101 -6.51 8.85 -3.58
N ARG A 102 -7.53 9.11 -2.77
CA ARG A 102 -7.57 8.69 -1.37
C ARG A 102 -8.48 7.47 -1.21
N CYS A 103 -8.06 6.53 -0.38
CA CYS A 103 -8.89 5.40 0.03
C CYS A 103 -9.27 5.56 1.50
N HIS A 104 -10.51 5.27 1.85
CA HIS A 104 -11.01 5.38 3.21
C HIS A 104 -11.76 4.13 3.64
N PHE A 105 -11.77 3.84 4.94
CA PHE A 105 -12.83 3.01 5.48
C PHE A 105 -14.14 3.82 5.50
N SER A 106 -15.24 3.16 5.13
CA SER A 106 -16.59 3.65 5.35
C SER A 106 -16.85 3.79 6.84
N PRO A 107 -17.85 4.60 7.23
CA PRO A 107 -18.27 4.70 8.63
C PRO A 107 -18.67 3.35 9.27
N MET A 108 -19.01 2.36 8.45
CA MET A 108 -19.32 0.98 8.88
C MET A 108 -18.10 0.05 8.81
N HIS A 109 -16.89 0.62 8.72
CA HIS A 109 -15.60 -0.07 8.58
C HIS A 109 -15.48 -0.99 7.35
N ARG A 110 -16.23 -0.72 6.27
CA ARG A 110 -16.05 -1.35 4.94
C ARG A 110 -15.09 -0.53 4.09
N LEU A 111 -14.52 -1.06 3.02
CA LEU A 111 -13.68 -0.23 2.13
C LEU A 111 -14.54 0.72 1.28
N VAL A 112 -14.18 2.01 1.23
CA VAL A 112 -14.72 3.01 0.29
C VAL A 112 -13.54 3.69 -0.42
N VAL A 113 -13.63 3.78 -1.74
CA VAL A 113 -12.67 4.53 -2.55
C VAL A 113 -13.38 5.82 -2.96
N ASN A 114 -12.90 6.96 -2.47
CA ASN A 114 -13.37 8.27 -2.92
C ASN A 114 -12.49 8.65 -4.12
N LEU A 115 -13.07 8.59 -5.32
CA LEU A 115 -12.45 8.99 -6.58
C LEU A 115 -12.57 10.50 -6.79
#